data_AF-A0A0V8GC02-F1
#
_entry.id   AF-A0A0V8GC02-F1
#
_cell.length_a   1.000
_cell.length_b   1.000
_cell.length_c   1.000
_cell.angle_alpha   90.00
_cell.angle_beta   90.00
_cell.angle_gamma   90.00
#
_symmetry.space_group_name_H-M   'P 1'
#
loop_
_entity.id
_entity.type
_entity.pdbx_description
1 polymer ?
#
loop_
_entity_poly.entity_id
_entity_poly.type
_entity_poly.pdbx_seq_one_letter_code
_entity_poly.pdbx_strand_id
1 'polypeptide(L)'
;MSNIPGVIIKSKFKLPQATRRARRYTTYLSYIDRPETKARSHQFENYHDYMEDELKSSGLFTATQDRLNANEREQLRDIFRRAQENGSILWQDVISFDEAWLQEVGVKENRYIDEQRLMQATRNATALMIEKEQMLHATWTAAIHYNTNNIHVHVATVETVHPRERGKRKPKTIEKMKAQVVHTLADRTREQEKLNAFIRDEVLAHKRNHATLSVSNRVLHPELVRQYKAIQKQLPDDKRQWYYNMNGMQELRPSLNRLTDAYLATYFEKEHTSFKQRLDTEVAFYERSYGSSSQASAYRKTKEQDLYTRMGNAILSEMRESDKSSPKLTKGDTSSPKQKIRSAFRRERIMQETLYRIGRHMNDEWDHIKNQRAFEQLEQEVQHER
;
A
#
# COMPACT_ATOMS: atom_id res chain seq x y z
N MET A 1 21.74 -3.76 12.53
CA MET A 1 21.86 -4.04 11.09
C MET A 1 21.57 -2.75 10.34
N SER A 2 22.47 -2.27 9.48
CA SER A 2 22.22 -1.08 8.66
C SER A 2 21.06 -1.37 7.72
N ASN A 3 19.91 -0.73 7.94
CA ASN A 3 18.68 -1.00 7.21
C ASN A 3 18.77 -0.35 5.81
N ILE A 4 19.50 -0.97 4.89
CA ILE A 4 19.64 -0.48 3.52
C ILE A 4 18.26 -0.62 2.84
N PRO A 5 17.68 0.46 2.30
CA PRO A 5 16.43 0.39 1.55
C PRO A 5 16.53 -0.56 0.36
N GLY A 6 15.46 -1.33 0.10
CA GLY A 6 15.38 -2.23 -1.05
C GLY A 6 15.55 -1.53 -2.40
N VAL A 7 15.03 -0.30 -2.51
CA VAL A 7 15.20 0.57 -3.67
C VAL A 7 15.78 1.91 -3.22
N ILE A 8 16.70 2.48 -3.99
CA ILE A 8 17.21 3.85 -3.80
C ILE A 8 17.21 4.56 -5.15
N ILE A 9 16.63 5.75 -5.22
CA ILE A 9 16.73 6.61 -6.40
C ILE A 9 17.56 7.83 -6.05
N LYS A 10 18.66 8.03 -6.78
CA LYS A 10 19.48 9.25 -6.71
C LYS A 10 19.35 10.00 -8.02
N SER A 11 19.03 11.28 -7.95
CA SER A 11 18.97 12.14 -9.12
C SER A 11 20.11 13.16 -9.06
N LYS A 12 20.90 13.22 -10.12
CA LYS A 12 21.89 14.26 -10.37
C LYS A 12 21.56 14.95 -11.68
N PHE A 13 22.07 16.15 -11.87
CA PHE A 13 21.94 16.85 -13.13
C PHE A 13 23.21 17.64 -13.44
N LYS A 14 23.45 17.87 -14.73
CA LYS A 14 24.49 18.75 -15.25
C LYS A 14 23.84 19.88 -16.01
N LEU A 15 24.19 21.11 -15.64
CA LEU A 15 23.79 22.29 -16.39
C LEU A 15 24.60 22.36 -17.70
N PRO A 16 24.03 22.94 -18.75
CA PRO A 16 24.81 23.35 -19.91
C PRO A 16 25.83 24.39 -19.44
N GLN A 17 27.02 24.40 -20.03
CA GLN A 17 28.03 25.37 -19.63
C GLN A 17 27.59 26.80 -19.97
N ALA A 18 26.95 27.48 -19.02
CA ALA A 18 26.85 28.92 -19.03
C ALA A 18 28.25 29.48 -18.80
N THR A 19 28.70 30.28 -19.76
CA THR A 19 29.90 31.11 -19.74
C THR A 19 30.26 31.63 -18.33
N ARG A 20 31.46 31.24 -17.87
CA ARG A 20 32.25 31.86 -16.78
C ARG A 20 31.56 32.04 -15.42
N ARG A 21 31.70 31.03 -14.54
CA ARG A 21 32.31 31.14 -13.17
C ARG A 21 31.90 29.92 -12.31
N ALA A 22 32.76 28.91 -12.24
CA ALA A 22 32.87 28.03 -11.08
C ALA A 22 34.14 27.18 -11.22
N ARG A 23 35.29 27.75 -10.83
CA ARG A 23 36.48 26.98 -10.47
C ARG A 23 36.09 26.05 -9.31
N ARG A 24 35.81 24.77 -9.58
CA ARG A 24 35.92 23.61 -8.67
C ARG A 24 35.24 22.39 -9.31
N TYR A 25 35.92 21.74 -10.25
CA TYR A 25 35.53 20.40 -10.73
C TYR A 25 36.74 19.60 -11.23
N THR A 26 37.89 19.78 -10.59
CA THR A 26 39.14 19.05 -10.89
C THR A 26 39.22 17.66 -10.23
N THR A 27 38.23 17.23 -9.46
CA THR A 27 38.34 15.99 -8.64
C THR A 27 37.56 14.79 -9.17
N TYR A 28 36.78 14.90 -10.26
CA TYR A 28 36.05 13.77 -10.85
C TYR A 28 36.65 13.28 -12.18
N LEU A 29 37.57 14.06 -12.77
CA LEU A 29 38.19 13.80 -14.08
C LEU A 29 39.48 12.95 -14.00
N SER A 30 39.87 12.46 -12.83
CA SER A 30 41.11 11.67 -12.68
C SER A 30 40.91 10.15 -12.74
N TYR A 31 39.70 9.65 -13.02
CA TYR A 31 39.41 8.21 -12.91
C TYR A 31 38.92 7.50 -14.17
N ILE A 32 38.75 8.19 -15.31
CA ILE A 32 38.23 7.55 -16.53
C ILE A 32 39.08 7.82 -17.79
N ASP A 33 40.11 8.67 -17.76
CA ASP A 33 40.88 8.92 -18.99
C ASP A 33 42.35 9.30 -18.78
N ARG A 34 43.25 8.41 -19.23
CA ARG A 34 44.46 8.75 -20.00
C ARG A 34 44.85 7.53 -20.84
N PRO A 35 45.36 7.68 -22.07
CA PRO A 35 45.63 8.89 -22.86
C PRO A 35 44.79 8.88 -24.16
N GLU A 36 44.01 9.89 -24.47
CA GLU A 36 44.49 11.09 -25.15
C GLU A 36 43.42 12.18 -25.05
N THR A 37 43.88 13.38 -24.78
CA THR A 37 43.12 14.63 -24.66
C THR A 37 42.08 14.84 -25.78
N LYS A 38 40.80 14.78 -25.43
CA LYS A 38 39.74 15.48 -26.17
C LYS A 38 38.94 16.42 -25.27
N ALA A 39 38.59 17.55 -25.88
CA ALA A 39 38.22 18.80 -25.25
C ALA A 39 36.85 18.80 -24.56
N ARG A 40 36.61 19.86 -23.79
CA ARG A 40 35.52 20.07 -22.81
C ARG A 40 34.09 20.19 -23.39
N SER A 41 33.82 19.68 -24.60
CA SER A 41 32.53 19.73 -25.32
C SER A 41 31.70 18.44 -25.29
N HIS A 42 32.25 17.29 -24.87
CA HIS A 42 31.63 15.97 -25.03
C HIS A 42 31.00 15.37 -23.75
N GLN A 43 30.51 16.20 -22.82
CA GLN A 43 30.10 15.71 -21.50
C GLN A 43 28.92 14.71 -21.51
N PHE A 44 28.03 14.81 -22.50
CA PHE A 44 26.90 13.89 -22.63
C PHE A 44 27.33 12.60 -23.32
N GLU A 45 28.19 12.66 -24.34
CA GLU A 45 28.75 11.50 -25.04
C GLU A 45 29.53 10.60 -24.08
N ASN A 46 30.41 11.18 -23.26
CA ASN A 46 31.17 10.43 -22.25
C ASN A 46 30.26 9.69 -21.25
N TYR A 47 29.04 10.19 -21.00
CA TYR A 47 28.10 9.51 -20.12
C TYR A 47 27.42 8.32 -20.80
N HIS A 48 27.14 8.41 -22.11
CA HIS A 48 26.64 7.29 -22.89
C HIS A 48 27.71 6.20 -23.01
N ASP A 49 28.96 6.58 -23.29
CA ASP A 49 30.09 5.64 -23.35
C ASP A 49 30.27 4.89 -22.01
N TYR A 50 30.14 5.61 -20.89
CA TYR A 50 30.14 5.00 -19.56
C TYR A 50 28.96 4.04 -19.34
N MET A 51 27.76 4.38 -19.82
CA MET A 51 26.58 3.53 -19.69
C MET A 51 26.67 2.26 -20.55
N GLU A 52 27.43 2.31 -21.65
CA GLU A 52 27.55 1.28 -22.68
C GLU A 52 28.62 0.21 -22.43
N ASP A 53 29.37 0.24 -21.31
CA ASP A 53 30.44 -0.74 -21.03
C ASP A 53 29.92 -2.18 -21.19
N GLU A 54 30.23 -2.82 -22.33
CA GLU A 54 29.63 -4.08 -22.80
C GLU A 54 29.97 -5.26 -21.88
N LEU A 55 31.05 -5.15 -21.11
CA LEU A 55 31.45 -6.17 -20.14
C LEU A 55 30.58 -6.15 -18.87
N LYS A 56 29.79 -5.09 -18.68
CA LYS A 56 29.25 -4.70 -17.38
C LYS A 56 27.79 -4.23 -17.42
N SER A 57 27.21 -4.10 -18.61
CA SER A 57 25.86 -3.56 -18.82
C SER A 57 25.00 -4.40 -19.76
N SER A 58 23.67 -4.22 -19.68
CA SER A 58 22.69 -4.81 -20.60
C SER A 58 22.70 -4.20 -22.01
N GLY A 59 23.51 -3.16 -22.25
CA GLY A 59 23.34 -2.24 -23.37
C GLY A 59 22.25 -1.20 -23.14
N LEU A 60 22.19 -0.18 -24.02
CA LEU A 60 21.22 0.91 -23.93
C LEU A 60 19.82 0.46 -24.30
N PHE A 61 18.83 0.84 -23.49
CA PHE A 61 17.40 0.64 -23.73
C PHE A 61 16.63 1.97 -23.57
N THR A 62 15.43 2.03 -24.16
CA THR A 62 14.58 3.23 -24.19
C THR A 62 13.15 2.90 -23.76
N ALA A 63 12.24 3.86 -23.94
CA ALA A 63 10.83 3.67 -23.68
C ALA A 63 10.20 2.53 -24.49
N THR A 64 10.72 2.24 -25.68
CA THR A 64 10.11 1.31 -26.65
C THR A 64 11.04 0.20 -27.12
N GLN A 65 12.34 0.28 -26.83
CA GLN A 65 13.33 -0.69 -27.28
C GLN A 65 14.10 -1.24 -26.08
N ASP A 66 14.27 -2.57 -26.04
CA ASP A 66 15.02 -3.26 -24.98
C ASP A 66 16.54 -3.18 -25.21
N ARG A 67 16.97 -2.94 -26.46
CA ARG A 67 18.37 -2.75 -26.83
C ARG A 67 18.50 -1.91 -28.09
N LEU A 68 19.44 -0.98 -28.11
CA LEU A 68 19.76 -0.16 -29.29
C LEU A 68 20.87 -0.80 -30.14
N ASN A 69 20.69 -0.75 -31.47
CA ASN A 69 21.74 -1.09 -32.43
C ASN A 69 22.70 0.10 -32.67
N ALA A 70 23.76 -0.10 -33.47
CA ALA A 70 24.77 0.94 -33.72
C ALA A 70 24.19 2.24 -34.31
N ASN A 71 23.30 2.14 -35.29
CA ASN A 71 22.69 3.31 -35.94
C ASN A 71 21.74 4.04 -34.98
N GLU A 72 20.93 3.32 -34.21
CA GLU A 72 20.05 3.91 -33.19
C GLU A 72 20.84 4.61 -32.07
N ARG A 73 22.00 4.05 -31.69
CA ARG A 73 22.92 4.69 -30.74
C ARG A 73 23.47 6.00 -31.29
N GLU A 74 23.86 6.03 -32.56
CA GLU A 74 24.35 7.25 -33.21
C GLU A 74 23.25 8.32 -33.27
N GLN A 75 22.03 7.96 -33.65
CA GLN A 75 20.87 8.86 -33.64
C GLN A 75 20.57 9.41 -32.24
N LEU A 76 20.68 8.57 -31.21
CA LEU A 76 20.49 8.99 -29.82
C LEU A 76 21.58 9.97 -29.39
N ARG A 77 22.85 9.70 -29.71
CA ARG A 77 23.97 10.63 -29.45
C ARG A 77 23.73 11.99 -30.08
N ASP A 78 23.23 12.01 -31.31
CA ASP A 78 22.88 13.24 -32.02
C ASP A 78 21.79 14.04 -31.31
N ILE A 79 20.75 13.38 -30.79
CA ILE A 79 19.68 14.02 -30.02
C ILE A 79 20.25 14.68 -28.75
N PHE A 80 21.06 13.94 -27.99
CA PHE A 80 21.65 14.46 -26.75
C PHE A 80 22.64 15.59 -27.03
N ARG A 81 23.44 15.50 -28.10
CA ARG A 81 24.36 16.56 -28.53
C ARG A 81 23.61 17.85 -28.87
N ARG A 82 22.56 17.77 -29.68
CA ARG A 82 21.72 18.94 -30.02
C ARG A 82 21.02 19.52 -28.79
N ALA A 83 20.54 18.68 -27.88
CA ALA A 83 19.98 19.14 -26.61
C ALA A 83 21.03 19.90 -25.79
N GLN A 84 22.29 19.43 -25.74
CA GLN A 84 23.38 20.13 -25.06
C GLN A 84 23.66 21.51 -25.70
N GLU A 85 23.75 21.56 -27.02
CA GLU A 85 23.97 22.80 -27.80
C GLU A 85 22.85 23.82 -27.57
N ASN A 86 21.61 23.34 -27.44
CA ASN A 86 20.43 24.15 -27.14
C ASN A 86 20.32 24.57 -25.66
N GLY A 87 21.30 24.24 -24.83
CA GLY A 87 21.29 24.62 -23.43
C GLY A 87 20.36 23.77 -22.56
N SER A 88 20.08 22.52 -22.93
CA SER A 88 19.31 21.61 -22.10
C SER A 88 20.12 21.02 -20.95
N ILE A 89 19.44 20.78 -19.84
CA ILE A 89 20.00 20.09 -18.67
C ILE A 89 20.07 18.58 -18.98
N LEU A 90 21.19 17.94 -18.62
CA LEU A 90 21.27 16.48 -18.57
C LEU A 90 20.94 16.00 -17.17
N TRP A 91 19.86 15.26 -17.03
CA TRP A 91 19.55 14.52 -15.81
C TRP A 91 20.18 13.12 -15.87
N GLN A 92 20.77 12.72 -14.75
CA GLN A 92 21.47 11.44 -14.57
C GLN A 92 20.91 10.79 -13.31
N ASP A 93 19.85 10.00 -13.46
CA ASP A 93 19.31 9.24 -12.34
C ASP A 93 19.97 7.88 -12.22
N VAL A 94 19.96 7.39 -10.99
CA VAL A 94 20.39 6.03 -10.65
C VAL A 94 19.29 5.40 -9.82
N ILE A 95 18.70 4.32 -10.33
CA ILE A 95 17.82 3.43 -9.58
C ILE A 95 18.68 2.26 -9.12
N SER A 96 18.99 2.19 -7.84
CA SER A 96 19.83 1.14 -7.25
C SER A 96 18.98 0.22 -6.40
N PHE A 97 19.30 -1.06 -6.45
CA PHE A 97 18.56 -2.12 -5.78
C PHE A 97 19.46 -2.85 -4.79
N ASP A 98 18.91 -3.17 -3.63
CA ASP A 98 19.52 -4.15 -2.74
C ASP A 98 19.31 -5.56 -3.29
N GLU A 99 20.38 -6.35 -3.39
CA GLU A 99 20.31 -7.69 -4.00
C GLU A 99 19.41 -8.65 -3.23
N ALA A 100 19.42 -8.63 -1.90
CA ALA A 100 18.58 -9.49 -1.09
C ALA A 100 17.10 -9.13 -1.25
N TRP A 101 16.79 -7.84 -1.43
CA TRP A 101 15.45 -7.40 -1.75
C TRP A 101 15.02 -7.86 -3.15
N LEU A 102 15.89 -7.80 -4.16
CA LEU A 102 15.59 -8.35 -5.50
C LEU A 102 15.30 -9.85 -5.47
N GLN A 103 15.97 -10.60 -4.59
CA GLN A 103 15.67 -12.01 -4.33
C GLN A 103 14.31 -12.20 -3.67
N GLU A 104 14.01 -11.42 -2.63
CA GLU A 104 12.73 -11.45 -1.91
C GLU A 104 11.53 -11.22 -2.85
N VAL A 105 11.66 -10.31 -3.82
CA VAL A 105 10.59 -9.99 -4.79
C VAL A 105 10.61 -10.85 -6.07
N GLY A 106 11.53 -11.81 -6.14
CA GLY A 106 11.66 -12.76 -7.25
C GLY A 106 12.17 -12.15 -8.57
N VAL A 107 12.86 -11.02 -8.53
CA VAL A 107 13.52 -10.40 -9.70
C VAL A 107 14.91 -11.00 -9.94
N LYS A 108 15.53 -11.55 -8.90
CA LYS A 108 16.85 -12.19 -8.97
C LYS A 108 16.82 -13.57 -8.32
N GLU A 109 17.40 -14.56 -8.99
CA GLU A 109 17.62 -15.89 -8.43
C GLU A 109 19.01 -16.38 -8.82
N ASN A 110 19.87 -16.68 -7.84
CA ASN A 110 21.27 -17.03 -8.10
C ASN A 110 21.98 -16.00 -8.99
N ARG A 111 22.41 -16.43 -10.19
CA ARG A 111 23.04 -15.60 -11.23
C ARG A 111 22.04 -15.04 -12.25
N TYR A 112 20.79 -15.47 -12.20
CA TYR A 112 19.73 -15.00 -13.09
C TYR A 112 19.11 -13.71 -12.56
N ILE A 113 18.87 -12.76 -13.46
CA ILE A 113 18.21 -11.49 -13.20
C ILE A 113 17.14 -11.30 -14.28
N ASP A 114 15.92 -10.98 -13.86
CA ASP A 114 14.84 -10.60 -14.77
C ASP A 114 15.04 -9.15 -15.24
N GLU A 115 15.88 -8.99 -16.27
CA GLU A 115 16.19 -7.69 -16.88
C GLU A 115 14.94 -7.01 -17.43
N GLN A 116 14.02 -7.78 -18.00
CA GLN A 116 12.79 -7.26 -18.58
C GLN A 116 11.93 -6.57 -17.52
N ARG A 117 11.81 -7.17 -16.34
CA ARG A 117 11.09 -6.56 -15.22
C ARG A 117 11.78 -5.31 -14.68
N LEU A 118 13.12 -5.26 -14.67
CA LEU A 118 13.88 -4.05 -14.33
C LEU A 118 13.73 -2.93 -15.37
N MET A 119 13.75 -3.27 -16.67
CA MET A 119 13.49 -2.34 -17.77
C MET A 119 12.07 -1.77 -17.67
N GLN A 120 11.07 -2.63 -17.43
CA GLN A 120 9.68 -2.18 -17.29
C GLN A 120 9.48 -1.29 -16.06
N ALA A 121 10.08 -1.62 -14.91
CA ALA A 121 10.08 -0.75 -13.74
C ALA A 121 10.71 0.62 -14.04
N THR A 122 11.82 0.63 -14.79
CA THR A 122 12.50 1.87 -15.21
C THR A 122 11.63 2.69 -16.16
N ARG A 123 11.00 2.06 -17.16
CA ARG A 123 10.07 2.70 -18.09
C ARG A 123 8.90 3.35 -17.36
N ASN A 124 8.24 2.60 -16.49
CA ASN A 124 7.10 3.09 -15.71
C ASN A 124 7.50 4.27 -14.82
N ALA A 125 8.62 4.16 -14.11
CA ALA A 125 9.11 5.21 -13.22
C ALA A 125 9.52 6.47 -13.98
N THR A 126 10.16 6.32 -15.15
CA THR A 126 10.61 7.45 -15.98
C THR A 126 9.42 8.15 -16.65
N ALA A 127 8.43 7.40 -17.14
CA ALA A 127 7.20 7.96 -17.67
C ALA A 127 6.43 8.79 -16.61
N LEU A 128 6.29 8.24 -15.40
CA LEU A 128 5.68 8.95 -14.28
C LEU A 128 6.46 10.21 -13.91
N MET A 129 7.79 10.15 -13.95
CA MET A 129 8.64 11.31 -13.69
C MET A 129 8.42 12.41 -14.73
N ILE A 130 8.43 12.07 -16.01
CA ILE A 130 8.18 12.99 -17.13
C ILE A 130 6.83 13.67 -16.96
N GLU A 131 5.78 12.93 -16.59
CA GLU A 131 4.45 13.47 -16.32
C GLU A 131 4.45 14.47 -15.14
N LYS A 132 5.06 14.12 -14.00
CA LYS A 132 5.05 14.96 -12.77
C LYS A 132 5.97 16.18 -12.84
N GLU A 133 7.02 16.09 -13.63
CA GLU A 133 7.90 17.23 -13.95
C GLU A 133 7.41 18.02 -15.18
N GLN A 134 6.38 17.53 -15.89
CA GLN A 134 5.80 18.15 -17.08
C GLN A 134 6.83 18.32 -18.20
N MET A 135 7.63 17.29 -18.46
CA MET A 135 8.71 17.33 -19.46
C MET A 135 8.23 16.86 -20.84
N LEU A 136 7.38 17.69 -21.48
CA LEU A 136 6.62 17.32 -22.69
C LEU A 136 7.49 16.83 -23.87
N HIS A 137 8.73 17.32 -23.99
CA HIS A 137 9.66 16.97 -25.08
C HIS A 137 10.90 16.24 -24.56
N ALA A 138 10.74 15.43 -23.51
CA ALA A 138 11.82 14.63 -22.94
C ALA A 138 12.20 13.45 -23.82
N THR A 139 13.50 13.24 -23.99
CA THR A 139 14.09 12.02 -24.52
C THR A 139 14.96 11.40 -23.43
N TRP A 140 14.93 10.07 -23.31
CA TRP A 140 15.73 9.36 -22.31
C TRP A 140 16.27 8.04 -22.85
N THR A 141 17.37 7.60 -22.22
CA THR A 141 17.99 6.28 -22.41
C THR A 141 18.41 5.73 -21.06
N ALA A 142 18.52 4.41 -20.95
CA ALA A 142 18.94 3.75 -19.72
C ALA A 142 19.83 2.53 -19.98
N ALA A 143 20.55 2.11 -18.95
CA ALA A 143 21.38 0.90 -18.97
C ALA A 143 21.38 0.24 -17.59
N ILE A 144 21.23 -1.09 -17.54
CA ILE A 144 21.37 -1.88 -16.32
C ILE A 144 22.85 -2.22 -16.15
N HIS A 145 23.42 -1.97 -14.97
CA HIS A 145 24.81 -2.26 -14.62
C HIS A 145 24.87 -3.32 -13.51
N TYR A 146 25.71 -4.36 -13.70
CA TYR A 146 25.81 -5.54 -12.83
C TYR A 146 27.07 -5.58 -11.97
N ASN A 147 28.03 -4.70 -12.25
CA ASN A 147 29.44 -4.82 -11.91
C ASN A 147 29.89 -3.98 -10.71
N THR A 148 28.95 -3.52 -9.89
CA THR A 148 29.26 -2.75 -8.67
C THR A 148 28.68 -3.46 -7.46
N ASN A 149 28.85 -2.88 -6.26
CA ASN A 149 28.32 -3.46 -5.01
C ASN A 149 26.80 -3.76 -5.05
N ASN A 150 26.03 -3.17 -5.98
CA ASN A 150 24.61 -3.41 -6.17
C ASN A 150 24.23 -3.33 -7.66
N ILE A 151 23.22 -4.09 -8.07
CA ILE A 151 22.56 -3.92 -9.37
C ILE A 151 21.90 -2.54 -9.42
N HIS A 152 22.07 -1.81 -10.51
CA HIS A 152 21.48 -0.48 -10.67
C HIS A 152 21.24 -0.13 -12.13
N VAL A 153 20.34 0.82 -12.35
CA VAL A 153 19.98 1.35 -13.65
C VAL A 153 20.37 2.81 -13.71
N HIS A 154 21.20 3.16 -14.68
CA HIS A 154 21.46 4.55 -15.05
C HIS A 154 20.38 5.02 -16.01
N VAL A 155 19.82 6.21 -15.77
CA VAL A 155 18.84 6.85 -16.67
C VAL A 155 19.35 8.24 -17.03
N ALA A 156 19.60 8.46 -18.32
CA ALA A 156 19.93 9.76 -18.88
C ALA A 156 18.67 10.38 -19.47
N THR A 157 18.35 11.62 -19.10
CA THR A 157 17.20 12.35 -19.67
C THR A 157 17.62 13.75 -20.08
N VAL A 158 17.09 14.22 -21.20
CA VAL A 158 17.20 15.61 -21.69
C VAL A 158 15.85 16.07 -22.21
N GLU A 159 15.60 17.37 -22.20
CA GLU A 159 14.52 17.96 -23.02
C GLU A 159 15.11 18.43 -24.35
N THR A 160 14.44 18.10 -25.44
CA THR A 160 14.89 18.46 -26.79
C THR A 160 14.45 19.87 -27.20
N VAL A 161 13.46 20.43 -26.50
CA VAL A 161 12.89 21.75 -26.74
C VAL A 161 12.63 22.43 -25.39
N HIS A 162 12.77 23.76 -25.32
CA HIS A 162 12.49 24.59 -24.13
C HIS A 162 13.36 24.24 -22.90
N PRO A 163 14.65 24.63 -22.91
CA PRO A 163 15.55 24.34 -21.80
C PRO A 163 15.07 24.96 -20.49
N ARG A 164 15.13 24.18 -19.41
CA ARG A 164 14.79 24.62 -18.05
C ARG A 164 15.95 25.33 -17.39
N GLU A 165 15.63 26.28 -16.52
CA GLU A 165 16.63 26.95 -15.67
C GLU A 165 17.00 26.14 -14.41
N ARG A 166 16.09 25.29 -13.93
CA ARG A 166 16.27 24.51 -12.69
C ARG A 166 16.30 23.01 -12.96
N GLY A 167 17.43 22.38 -12.63
CA GLY A 167 17.63 20.93 -12.82
C GLY A 167 17.21 20.05 -11.65
N LYS A 168 17.04 20.58 -10.43
CA LYS A 168 16.69 19.73 -9.27
C LYS A 168 15.24 19.25 -9.35
N ARG A 169 15.04 17.93 -9.46
CA ARG A 169 13.72 17.29 -9.40
C ARG A 169 13.01 17.52 -8.07
N LYS A 170 11.67 17.51 -8.09
CA LYS A 170 10.87 17.65 -6.88
C LYS A 170 11.04 16.38 -6.02
N PRO A 171 11.23 16.50 -4.69
CA PRO A 171 11.32 15.33 -3.81
C PRO A 171 10.13 14.37 -3.95
N LYS A 172 8.90 14.93 -4.05
CA LYS A 172 7.67 14.16 -4.28
C LYS A 172 7.69 13.36 -5.59
N THR A 173 8.35 13.86 -6.62
CA THR A 173 8.52 13.10 -7.88
C THR A 173 9.39 11.88 -7.66
N ILE A 174 10.53 12.04 -6.97
CA ILE A 174 11.43 10.92 -6.65
C ILE A 174 10.74 9.87 -5.77
N GLU A 175 9.95 10.31 -4.78
CA GLU A 175 9.11 9.41 -3.98
C GLU A 175 8.12 8.62 -4.83
N LYS A 176 7.46 9.28 -5.79
CA LYS A 176 6.52 8.64 -6.71
C LYS A 176 7.19 7.68 -7.69
N MET A 177 8.36 8.04 -8.24
CA MET A 177 9.19 7.13 -9.03
C MET A 177 9.53 5.87 -8.23
N LYS A 178 9.98 6.04 -6.98
CA LYS A 178 10.33 4.93 -6.10
C LYS A 178 9.14 4.02 -5.83
N ALA A 179 7.96 4.60 -5.56
CA ALA A 179 6.73 3.83 -5.39
C ALA A 179 6.35 3.04 -6.66
N GLN A 180 6.52 3.64 -7.85
CA GLN A 180 6.26 2.97 -9.12
C GLN A 180 7.22 1.79 -9.38
N VAL A 181 8.50 1.94 -9.03
CA VAL A 181 9.49 0.86 -9.09
C VAL A 181 9.07 -0.29 -8.18
N VAL A 182 8.80 -0.01 -6.90
CA VAL A 182 8.37 -1.03 -5.93
C VAL A 182 7.10 -1.73 -6.40
N HIS A 183 6.10 -0.98 -6.88
CA HIS A 183 4.86 -1.56 -7.39
C HIS A 183 5.08 -2.49 -8.59
N THR A 184 5.96 -2.12 -9.51
CA THR A 184 6.24 -2.95 -10.71
C THR A 184 7.04 -4.21 -10.35
N LEU A 185 7.98 -4.10 -9.42
CA LEU A 185 8.87 -5.19 -9.03
C LEU A 185 8.30 -6.10 -7.94
N ALA A 186 7.31 -5.65 -7.18
CA ALA A 186 6.70 -6.40 -6.09
C ALA A 186 5.18 -6.32 -6.19
N ASP A 187 4.59 -7.21 -6.97
CA ASP A 187 3.14 -7.33 -7.05
C ASP A 187 2.60 -7.85 -5.71
N ARG A 188 2.04 -6.94 -4.91
CA ARG A 188 1.39 -7.22 -3.63
C ARG A 188 -0.14 -7.23 -3.74
N THR A 189 -0.69 -7.26 -4.95
CA THR A 189 -2.14 -7.13 -5.18
C THR A 189 -2.92 -8.19 -4.40
N ARG A 190 -2.49 -9.45 -4.46
CA ARG A 190 -3.13 -10.56 -3.72
C ARG A 190 -3.13 -10.38 -2.21
N GLU A 191 -2.04 -9.86 -1.63
CA GLU A 191 -1.97 -9.63 -0.18
C GLU A 191 -2.85 -8.45 0.24
N GLN A 192 -2.91 -7.40 -0.59
CA GLN A 192 -3.83 -6.28 -0.39
C GLN A 192 -5.29 -6.71 -0.52
N GLU A 193 -5.60 -7.61 -1.46
CA GLU A 193 -6.94 -8.19 -1.64
C GLU A 193 -7.36 -8.99 -0.41
N LYS A 194 -6.50 -9.83 0.16
CA LYS A 194 -6.79 -10.58 1.40
C LYS A 194 -7.11 -9.64 2.56
N LEU A 195 -6.34 -8.57 2.75
CA LEU A 195 -6.62 -7.56 3.77
C LEU A 195 -7.98 -6.90 3.56
N ASN A 196 -8.32 -6.58 2.29
CA ASN A 196 -9.60 -5.95 1.97
C ASN A 196 -10.78 -6.93 2.10
N ALA A 197 -10.58 -8.21 1.78
CA ALA A 197 -11.59 -9.27 1.85
C ALA A 197 -12.03 -9.51 3.30
N PHE A 198 -11.10 -9.58 4.26
CA PHE A 198 -11.44 -9.66 5.69
C PHE A 198 -12.39 -8.52 6.10
N ILE A 199 -12.06 -7.28 5.69
CA ILE A 199 -12.90 -6.14 6.04
C ILE A 199 -14.28 -6.24 5.37
N ARG A 200 -14.34 -6.53 4.07
CA ARG A 200 -15.57 -6.42 3.27
C ARG A 200 -16.47 -7.64 3.33
N ASP A 201 -15.87 -8.81 3.19
CA ASP A 201 -16.59 -10.06 2.92
C ASP A 201 -16.83 -10.85 4.20
N GLU A 202 -16.01 -10.64 5.23
CA GLU A 202 -16.18 -11.28 6.54
C GLU A 202 -16.85 -10.32 7.53
N VAL A 203 -16.14 -9.27 7.96
CA VAL A 203 -16.59 -8.39 9.04
C VAL A 203 -17.88 -7.66 8.67
N LEU A 204 -17.91 -6.99 7.52
CA LEU A 204 -19.09 -6.21 7.11
C LEU A 204 -20.28 -7.11 6.72
N ALA A 205 -20.03 -8.28 6.13
CA ALA A 205 -21.11 -9.21 5.81
C ALA A 205 -21.77 -9.73 7.10
N HIS A 206 -20.98 -10.16 8.08
CA HIS A 206 -21.49 -10.58 9.38
C HIS A 206 -22.24 -9.43 10.07
N LYS A 207 -21.68 -8.22 10.08
CA LYS A 207 -22.30 -7.05 10.72
C LYS A 207 -23.62 -6.62 10.08
N ARG A 208 -23.82 -6.86 8.79
CA ARG A 208 -25.10 -6.62 8.09
C ARG A 208 -26.17 -7.66 8.46
N ASN A 209 -25.75 -8.92 8.60
CA ASN A 209 -26.66 -10.03 8.87
C ASN A 209 -26.96 -10.21 10.38
N HIS A 210 -26.12 -9.65 11.25
CA HIS A 210 -26.23 -9.76 12.71
C HIS A 210 -26.40 -8.39 13.35
N ALA A 211 -27.65 -7.99 13.56
CA ALA A 211 -28.00 -6.76 14.25
C ALA A 211 -27.39 -6.74 15.67
N THR A 212 -26.77 -5.62 16.05
CA THR A 212 -26.17 -5.46 17.38
C THR A 212 -27.23 -5.60 18.47
N LEU A 213 -28.47 -5.16 18.21
CA LEU A 213 -29.59 -5.27 19.15
C LEU A 213 -30.33 -6.62 19.15
N SER A 214 -29.79 -7.67 18.51
CA SER A 214 -30.38 -9.02 18.45
C SER A 214 -30.61 -9.61 19.85
N VAL A 215 -31.55 -10.55 19.95
CA VAL A 215 -31.86 -11.21 21.24
C VAL A 215 -30.64 -11.96 21.78
N SER A 216 -29.88 -12.64 20.91
CA SER A 216 -28.64 -13.32 21.29
C SER A 216 -27.64 -12.36 21.92
N ASN A 217 -27.36 -11.22 21.27
CA ASN A 217 -26.41 -10.24 21.80
C ASN A 217 -26.86 -9.60 23.11
N ARG A 218 -28.16 -9.45 23.34
CA ARG A 218 -28.67 -8.94 24.64
C ARG A 218 -28.33 -9.87 25.80
N VAL A 219 -28.15 -11.16 25.54
CA VAL A 219 -27.84 -12.17 26.55
C VAL A 219 -26.35 -12.47 26.59
N LEU A 220 -25.74 -12.79 25.44
CA LEU A 220 -24.36 -13.26 25.35
C LEU A 220 -23.35 -12.10 25.34
N HIS A 221 -23.72 -10.94 24.78
CA HIS A 221 -22.81 -9.81 24.59
C HIS A 221 -23.46 -8.49 25.03
N PRO A 222 -23.92 -8.38 26.29
CA PRO A 222 -24.65 -7.22 26.78
C PRO A 222 -23.83 -5.93 26.70
N GLU A 223 -22.50 -6.04 26.73
CA GLU A 223 -21.58 -4.92 26.56
C GLU A 223 -21.71 -4.25 25.18
N LEU A 224 -21.76 -5.04 24.11
CA LEU A 224 -21.93 -4.52 22.74
C LEU A 224 -23.24 -3.73 22.64
N VAL A 225 -24.32 -4.27 23.22
CA VAL A 225 -25.63 -3.61 23.26
C VAL A 225 -25.58 -2.32 24.07
N ARG A 226 -24.87 -2.31 25.20
CA ARG A 226 -24.73 -1.13 26.06
C ARG A 226 -24.00 -0.01 25.34
N GLN A 227 -22.86 -0.30 24.72
CA GLN A 227 -22.08 0.68 23.96
C GLN A 227 -22.85 1.21 22.76
N TYR A 228 -23.52 0.32 22.00
CA TYR A 228 -24.37 0.71 20.88
C TYR A 228 -25.45 1.71 21.31
N LYS A 229 -26.20 1.41 22.39
CA LYS A 229 -27.23 2.31 22.91
C LYS A 229 -26.66 3.62 23.45
N ALA A 230 -25.48 3.59 24.06
CA ALA A 230 -24.82 4.80 24.56
C ALA A 230 -24.48 5.76 23.41
N ILE A 231 -23.93 5.22 22.30
CA ILE A 231 -23.66 6.01 21.09
C ILE A 231 -24.96 6.55 20.50
N GLN A 232 -25.99 5.69 20.38
CA GLN A 232 -27.27 6.08 19.79
C GLN A 232 -27.93 7.27 20.51
N LYS A 233 -27.76 7.38 21.83
CA LYS A 233 -28.30 8.50 22.63
C LYS A 233 -27.56 9.82 22.44
N GLN A 234 -26.33 9.79 21.95
CA GLN A 234 -25.48 10.97 21.79
C GLN A 234 -25.37 11.40 20.31
N LEU A 235 -26.04 10.70 19.40
CA LEU A 235 -26.05 11.05 17.98
C LEU A 235 -26.63 12.45 17.77
N PRO A 236 -26.07 13.25 16.85
CA PRO A 236 -26.65 14.53 16.46
C PRO A 236 -28.08 14.36 15.91
N ASP A 237 -28.95 15.34 16.14
CA ASP A 237 -30.31 15.34 15.59
C ASP A 237 -30.32 15.28 14.05
N ASP A 238 -29.34 15.93 13.42
CA ASP A 238 -29.17 15.90 11.97
C ASP A 238 -28.60 14.56 11.50
N LYS A 239 -29.49 13.69 11.04
CA LYS A 239 -29.17 12.36 10.47
C LYS A 239 -28.23 12.41 9.27
N ARG A 240 -28.14 13.54 8.55
CA ARG A 240 -27.20 13.71 7.43
C ARG A 240 -25.75 13.64 7.91
N GLN A 241 -25.51 13.89 9.19
CA GLN A 241 -24.19 13.83 9.79
C GLN A 241 -23.80 12.42 10.23
N TRP A 242 -24.68 11.41 10.16
CA TRP A 242 -24.41 10.07 10.69
C TRP A 242 -23.48 9.24 9.79
N TYR A 243 -22.36 9.82 9.36
CA TYR A 243 -21.31 9.11 8.64
C TYR A 243 -20.01 9.28 9.42
N TYR A 244 -19.22 8.22 9.50
CA TYR A 244 -18.04 8.16 10.36
C TYR A 244 -17.11 9.37 10.19
N ASN A 245 -16.89 9.80 8.94
CA ASN A 245 -15.99 10.92 8.60
C ASN A 245 -16.66 12.31 8.62
N MET A 246 -17.94 12.44 8.97
CA MET A 246 -18.59 13.76 9.09
C MET A 246 -18.15 14.49 10.35
N ASN A 247 -18.12 15.83 10.30
CA ASN A 247 -17.67 16.67 11.42
C ASN A 247 -18.51 16.45 12.69
N GLY A 248 -19.82 16.29 12.55
CA GLY A 248 -20.71 16.01 13.69
C GLY A 248 -20.44 14.70 14.42
N MET A 249 -19.67 13.79 13.82
CA MET A 249 -19.30 12.52 14.45
C MET A 249 -17.96 12.58 15.16
N GLN A 250 -17.22 13.69 15.10
CA GLN A 250 -15.87 13.80 15.63
C GLN A 250 -15.76 13.33 17.09
N GLU A 251 -16.65 13.79 17.97
CA GLU A 251 -16.67 13.42 19.39
C GLU A 251 -17.11 11.97 19.63
N LEU A 252 -17.88 11.39 18.71
CA LEU A 252 -18.38 10.01 18.81
C LEU A 252 -17.47 8.97 18.16
N ARG A 253 -16.51 9.38 17.30
CA ARG A 253 -15.55 8.47 16.65
C ARG A 253 -14.81 7.57 17.65
N PRO A 254 -14.28 8.07 18.79
CA PRO A 254 -13.63 7.19 19.76
C PRO A 254 -14.57 6.11 20.31
N SER A 255 -15.85 6.43 20.50
CA SER A 255 -16.85 5.45 20.96
C SER A 255 -17.22 4.44 19.88
N LEU A 256 -17.32 4.88 18.61
CA LEU A 256 -17.51 3.97 17.47
C LEU A 256 -16.31 3.03 17.27
N ASN A 257 -15.09 3.52 17.47
CA ASN A 257 -13.88 2.69 17.41
C ASN A 257 -13.88 1.65 18.52
N ARG A 258 -14.18 2.02 19.77
CA ARG A 258 -14.29 1.07 20.89
C ARG A 258 -15.34 -0.01 20.64
N LEU A 259 -16.50 0.36 20.09
CA LEU A 259 -17.53 -0.61 19.73
C LEU A 259 -17.05 -1.54 18.58
N THR A 260 -16.30 -1.00 17.62
CA THR A 260 -15.68 -1.79 16.55
C THR A 260 -14.70 -2.80 17.14
N ASP A 261 -13.81 -2.37 18.04
CA ASP A 261 -12.84 -3.25 18.70
C ASP A 261 -13.52 -4.36 19.49
N ALA A 262 -14.53 -4.01 20.29
CA ALA A 262 -15.30 -4.98 21.06
C ALA A 262 -16.02 -5.98 20.15
N TYR A 263 -16.57 -5.52 19.02
CA TYR A 263 -17.23 -6.38 18.05
C TYR A 263 -16.25 -7.37 17.40
N LEU A 264 -15.08 -6.89 16.99
CA LEU A 264 -14.02 -7.73 16.41
C LEU A 264 -13.51 -8.75 17.43
N ALA A 265 -13.30 -8.35 18.69
CA ALA A 265 -12.90 -9.27 19.75
C ALA A 265 -13.98 -10.33 20.06
N THR A 266 -15.25 -10.02 19.84
CA THR A 266 -16.35 -10.95 20.14
C THR A 266 -16.55 -11.99 19.04
N TYR A 267 -16.50 -11.60 17.77
CA TYR A 267 -16.89 -12.47 16.65
C TYR A 267 -15.73 -12.86 15.72
N PHE A 268 -14.59 -12.17 15.82
CA PHE A 268 -13.49 -12.26 14.84
C PHE A 268 -12.12 -12.24 15.54
N GLU A 269 -11.99 -12.76 16.76
CA GLU A 269 -10.75 -12.62 17.53
C GLU A 269 -9.54 -13.21 16.78
N LYS A 270 -9.69 -14.43 16.25
CA LYS A 270 -8.64 -15.15 15.53
C LYS A 270 -8.36 -14.50 14.17
N GLU A 271 -9.40 -14.16 13.42
CA GLU A 271 -9.33 -13.57 12.09
C GLU A 271 -8.74 -12.16 12.14
N HIS A 272 -9.12 -11.35 13.13
CA HIS A 272 -8.55 -10.03 13.37
C HIS A 272 -7.07 -10.11 13.77
N THR A 273 -6.69 -11.13 14.54
CA THR A 273 -5.27 -11.39 14.85
C THR A 273 -4.49 -11.74 13.58
N SER A 274 -5.03 -12.61 12.72
CA SER A 274 -4.43 -12.92 11.41
C SER A 274 -4.34 -11.68 10.50
N PHE A 275 -5.38 -10.84 10.48
CA PHE A 275 -5.39 -9.57 9.76
C PHE A 275 -4.27 -8.65 10.22
N LYS A 276 -4.08 -8.49 11.54
CA LYS A 276 -2.98 -7.69 12.10
C LYS A 276 -1.61 -8.23 11.71
N GLN A 277 -1.40 -9.55 11.81
CA GLN A 277 -0.15 -10.19 11.39
C GLN A 277 0.15 -9.95 9.91
N ARG A 278 -0.84 -10.11 9.03
CA ARG A 278 -0.70 -9.81 7.59
C ARG A 278 -0.38 -8.34 7.35
N LEU A 279 -1.03 -7.43 8.08
CA LEU A 279 -0.75 -6.00 8.01
C LEU A 279 0.68 -5.71 8.46
N ASP A 280 1.16 -6.35 9.52
CA ASP A 280 2.53 -6.22 10.02
C ASP A 280 3.55 -6.68 8.97
N THR A 281 3.29 -7.80 8.29
CA THR A 281 4.12 -8.27 7.17
C THR A 281 4.18 -7.25 6.02
N GLU A 282 3.04 -6.68 5.63
CA GLU A 282 3.01 -5.64 4.59
C GLU A 282 3.78 -4.37 5.00
N VAL A 283 3.61 -3.94 6.26
CA VAL A 283 4.31 -2.78 6.81
C VAL A 283 5.82 -3.00 6.82
N ALA A 284 6.27 -4.18 7.25
CA ALA A 284 7.68 -4.56 7.23
C ALA A 284 8.24 -4.58 5.80
N PHE A 285 7.48 -5.14 4.84
CA PHE A 285 7.84 -5.14 3.44
C PHE A 285 8.00 -3.72 2.88
N TYR A 286 7.09 -2.80 3.19
CA TYR A 286 7.19 -1.41 2.77
C TYR A 286 8.34 -0.67 3.45
N GLU A 287 8.56 -0.89 4.75
CA GLU A 287 9.69 -0.32 5.46
C GLU A 287 11.02 -0.78 4.85
N ARG A 288 11.12 -2.06 4.53
CA ARG A 288 12.26 -2.65 3.85
C ARG A 288 12.46 -2.05 2.45
N SER A 289 11.41 -1.99 1.64
CA SER A 289 11.45 -1.48 0.26
C SER A 289 11.84 -0.01 0.20
N TYR A 290 11.26 0.81 1.07
CA TYR A 290 11.45 2.26 1.06
C TYR A 290 12.56 2.76 1.97
N GLY A 291 12.97 1.98 2.97
CA GLY A 291 13.87 2.40 4.05
C GLY A 291 13.33 3.58 4.85
N SER A 292 12.01 3.75 4.88
CA SER A 292 11.34 4.84 5.59
C SER A 292 10.16 4.30 6.40
N SER A 293 10.29 4.36 7.71
CA SER A 293 9.21 4.02 8.65
C SER A 293 7.97 4.90 8.46
N SER A 294 8.13 6.12 7.93
CA SER A 294 6.99 7.04 7.68
C SER A 294 6.02 6.49 6.63
N GLN A 295 6.52 5.86 5.56
CA GLN A 295 5.69 5.29 4.50
C GLN A 295 5.01 4.01 4.96
N ALA A 296 5.75 3.17 5.70
CA ALA A 296 5.23 1.96 6.31
C ALA A 296 4.12 2.27 7.34
N SER A 297 4.35 3.27 8.18
CA SER A 297 3.35 3.77 9.15
C SER A 297 2.12 4.35 8.46
N ALA A 298 2.29 5.11 7.38
CA ALA A 298 1.17 5.64 6.60
C ALA A 298 0.31 4.53 5.99
N TYR A 299 0.92 3.43 5.52
CA TYR A 299 0.19 2.27 5.02
C TYR A 299 -0.65 1.61 6.12
N ARG A 300 -0.05 1.33 7.29
CA ARG A 300 -0.78 0.80 8.46
C ARG A 300 -1.98 1.66 8.80
N LYS A 301 -1.74 2.96 9.00
CA LYS A 301 -2.78 3.92 9.37
C LYS A 301 -3.91 3.93 8.34
N THR A 302 -3.59 3.86 7.05
CA THR A 302 -4.60 3.84 5.98
C THR A 302 -5.47 2.59 6.07
N LYS A 303 -4.89 1.41 6.29
CA LYS A 303 -5.64 0.14 6.39
C LYS A 303 -6.48 0.03 7.65
N GLU A 304 -5.93 0.43 8.80
CA GLU A 304 -6.70 0.51 10.05
C GLU A 304 -7.85 1.51 9.93
N GLN A 305 -7.59 2.69 9.36
CA GLN A 305 -8.62 3.69 9.15
C GLN A 305 -9.74 3.20 8.22
N ASP A 306 -9.42 2.42 7.18
CA ASP A 306 -10.44 1.83 6.29
C ASP A 306 -11.35 0.85 7.04
N LEU A 307 -10.79 -0.01 7.91
CA LEU A 307 -11.56 -0.91 8.78
C LEU A 307 -12.51 -0.13 9.69
N TYR A 308 -12.01 0.83 10.47
CA TYR A 308 -12.85 1.62 11.39
C TYR A 308 -13.90 2.45 10.66
N THR A 309 -13.53 3.07 9.53
CA THR A 309 -14.46 3.88 8.74
C THR A 309 -15.62 3.02 8.22
N ARG A 310 -15.31 1.84 7.67
CA ARG A 310 -16.34 0.94 7.13
C ARG A 310 -17.21 0.36 8.22
N MET A 311 -16.62 -0.11 9.31
CA MET A 311 -17.36 -0.70 10.43
C MET A 311 -18.23 0.35 11.13
N GLY A 312 -17.68 1.54 11.39
CA GLY A 312 -18.42 2.66 11.96
C GLY A 312 -19.61 3.07 11.08
N ASN A 313 -19.44 3.12 9.76
CA ASN A 313 -20.54 3.37 8.83
C ASN A 313 -21.58 2.24 8.82
N ALA A 314 -21.18 0.97 9.01
CA ALA A 314 -22.12 -0.15 9.13
C ALA A 314 -22.94 -0.08 10.42
N ILE A 315 -22.30 0.27 11.54
CA ILE A 315 -22.97 0.53 12.83
C ILE A 315 -23.97 1.69 12.69
N LEU A 316 -23.54 2.82 12.14
CA LEU A 316 -24.40 3.99 11.94
C LEU A 316 -25.55 3.72 10.97
N SER A 317 -25.35 2.83 9.99
CA SER A 317 -26.42 2.37 9.10
C SER A 317 -27.49 1.59 9.87
N GLU A 318 -27.10 0.64 10.73
CA GLU A 318 -28.06 -0.06 11.61
C GLU A 318 -28.81 0.93 12.51
N MET A 319 -28.12 1.94 13.05
CA MET A 319 -28.75 2.98 13.87
C MET A 319 -29.81 3.76 13.09
N ARG A 320 -29.55 4.13 11.83
CA ARG A 320 -30.56 4.79 10.98
C ARG A 320 -31.77 3.91 10.71
N GLU A 321 -31.56 2.62 10.47
CA GLU A 321 -32.64 1.68 10.16
C GLU A 321 -33.51 1.38 11.39
N SER A 322 -32.89 1.22 12.55
CA SER A 322 -33.60 1.06 13.82
C SER A 322 -34.42 2.30 14.21
N ASP A 323 -33.96 3.50 13.83
CA ASP A 323 -34.70 4.74 14.10
C ASP A 323 -35.90 4.95 13.16
N LYS A 324 -35.80 4.51 11.90
CA LYS A 324 -36.94 4.51 10.94
C LYS A 324 -38.09 3.59 11.38
N SER A 325 -37.78 2.53 12.12
CA SER A 325 -38.73 1.49 12.51
C SER A 325 -39.41 1.75 13.86
N SER A 326 -39.12 2.87 14.53
CA SER A 326 -39.88 3.34 15.69
C SER A 326 -41.06 4.21 15.22
N PRO A 327 -42.32 3.72 15.23
CA PRO A 327 -43.45 4.61 15.05
C PRO A 327 -43.43 5.58 16.24
N LYS A 328 -43.60 6.88 15.98
CA LYS A 328 -43.84 7.86 17.03
C LYS A 328 -44.94 7.30 17.94
N LEU A 329 -44.58 6.90 19.16
CA LEU A 329 -45.55 6.56 20.20
C LEU A 329 -46.34 7.83 20.50
N THR A 330 -47.47 7.99 19.83
CA THR A 330 -48.51 8.92 20.25
C THR A 330 -48.91 8.49 21.65
N LYS A 331 -48.58 9.32 22.64
CA LYS A 331 -49.01 9.16 24.02
C LYS A 331 -50.54 9.10 24.05
N GLY A 332 -51.07 7.93 24.38
CA GLY A 332 -52.50 7.72 24.58
C GLY A 332 -52.90 6.29 24.23
N ASP A 333 -52.75 5.36 25.17
CA ASP A 333 -53.84 4.44 25.52
C ASP A 333 -53.43 3.50 26.65
N THR A 334 -54.23 3.51 27.71
CA THR A 334 -54.18 2.57 28.81
C THR A 334 -54.44 1.16 28.30
N SER A 335 -53.37 0.36 28.17
CA SER A 335 -53.45 -1.02 27.67
C SER A 335 -54.28 -1.94 28.60
N SER A 336 -55.21 -2.67 27.99
CA SER A 336 -56.14 -3.58 28.67
C SER A 336 -55.41 -4.81 29.28
N PRO A 337 -55.91 -5.40 30.39
CA PRO A 337 -55.31 -6.59 31.02
C PRO A 337 -55.04 -7.76 30.07
N LYS A 338 -55.85 -7.93 29.00
CA LYS A 338 -55.65 -8.97 27.97
C LYS A 338 -54.40 -8.75 27.11
N GLN A 339 -53.97 -7.50 26.91
CA GLN A 339 -52.73 -7.17 26.19
C GLN A 339 -51.49 -7.44 27.06
N LYS A 340 -51.58 -7.22 28.38
CA LYS A 340 -50.51 -7.57 29.32
C LYS A 340 -50.25 -9.08 29.36
N ILE A 341 -51.30 -9.89 29.38
CA ILE A 341 -51.20 -11.36 29.35
C ILE A 341 -50.60 -11.85 28.03
N ARG A 342 -51.06 -11.35 26.87
CA ARG A 342 -50.45 -11.67 25.56
C ARG A 342 -48.97 -11.26 25.48
N SER A 343 -48.58 -10.15 26.09
CA SER A 343 -47.18 -9.72 26.15
C SER A 343 -46.30 -10.63 27.03
N ALA A 344 -46.87 -11.19 28.11
CA ALA A 344 -46.19 -12.13 28.99
C ALA A 344 -45.95 -13.48 28.29
N PHE A 345 -46.98 -14.04 27.65
CA PHE A 345 -46.85 -15.27 26.85
C PHE A 345 -45.87 -15.10 25.68
N ARG A 346 -45.83 -13.92 25.04
CA ARG A 346 -44.84 -13.64 23.99
C ARG A 346 -43.41 -13.56 24.54
N ARG A 347 -43.21 -12.98 25.74
CA ARG A 347 -41.91 -12.95 26.41
C ARG A 347 -41.43 -14.35 26.78
N GLU A 348 -42.32 -15.19 27.28
CA GLU A 348 -41.99 -16.57 27.66
C GLU A 348 -41.62 -17.43 26.45
N ARG A 349 -42.35 -17.31 25.34
CA ARG A 349 -42.01 -18.01 24.10
C ARG A 349 -40.66 -17.57 23.51
N ILE A 350 -40.38 -16.26 23.54
CA ILE A 350 -39.07 -15.72 23.13
C ILE A 350 -37.97 -16.25 24.06
N MET A 351 -38.21 -16.32 25.38
CA MET A 351 -37.25 -16.86 26.33
C MET A 351 -36.95 -18.34 26.09
N GLN A 352 -37.97 -19.15 25.80
CA GLN A 352 -37.79 -20.57 25.45
C GLN A 352 -37.05 -20.76 24.12
N GLU A 353 -37.40 -19.99 23.07
CA GLU A 353 -36.66 -20.00 21.81
C GLU A 353 -35.19 -19.57 22.00
N THR A 354 -34.93 -18.63 22.92
CA THR A 354 -33.57 -18.15 23.23
C THR A 354 -32.77 -19.19 24.00
N LEU A 355 -33.34 -19.82 25.02
CA LEU A 355 -32.70 -20.91 25.78
C LEU A 355 -32.39 -22.11 24.88
N TYR A 356 -33.28 -22.44 23.95
CA TYR A 356 -33.05 -23.49 22.98
C TYR A 356 -31.88 -23.18 22.02
N ARG A 357 -31.74 -21.91 21.58
CA ARG A 357 -30.60 -21.49 20.76
C ARG A 357 -29.29 -21.47 21.54
N ILE A 358 -29.32 -21.07 22.81
CA ILE A 358 -28.16 -21.15 23.71
C ILE A 358 -27.73 -22.62 23.86
N GLY A 359 -28.67 -23.52 24.13
CA GLY A 359 -28.39 -24.95 24.24
C GLY A 359 -27.76 -25.53 22.97
N ARG A 360 -28.22 -25.12 21.78
CA ARG A 360 -27.63 -25.55 20.51
C ARG A 360 -26.22 -25.02 20.31
N HIS A 361 -25.99 -23.72 20.50
CA HIS A 361 -24.66 -23.13 20.34
C HIS A 361 -23.63 -23.69 21.32
N MET A 362 -24.02 -23.94 22.58
CA MET A 362 -23.16 -24.61 23.56
C MET A 362 -22.80 -26.04 23.13
N ASN A 363 -23.74 -26.75 22.48
CA ASN A 363 -23.49 -28.09 21.98
C ASN A 363 -22.57 -28.08 20.75
N ASP A 364 -22.77 -27.13 19.83
CA ASP A 364 -21.93 -26.94 18.64
C ASP A 364 -20.47 -26.56 19.03
N GLU A 365 -20.30 -25.70 20.04
CA GLU A 365 -18.97 -25.37 20.60
C GLU A 365 -18.30 -26.60 21.25
N TRP A 366 -19.07 -27.44 21.94
CA TRP A 366 -18.56 -28.66 22.56
C TRP A 366 -18.14 -29.72 21.54
N ASP A 367 -18.92 -29.88 20.46
CA ASP A 367 -18.57 -30.76 19.34
C ASP A 367 -17.34 -30.24 18.58
N HIS A 368 -17.20 -28.91 18.44
CA HIS A 368 -15.99 -28.31 17.87
C HIS A 368 -14.74 -28.57 18.72
N ILE A 369 -14.82 -28.41 20.04
CA ILE A 369 -13.71 -28.72 20.97
C ILE A 369 -13.33 -30.20 20.91
N LYS A 370 -14.31 -31.11 20.80
CA LYS A 370 -14.05 -32.53 20.63
C LYS A 370 -13.33 -32.85 19.33
N ASN A 371 -13.78 -32.28 18.22
CA ASN A 371 -13.16 -32.48 16.91
C ASN A 371 -11.74 -31.91 16.87
N GLN A 372 -11.52 -30.77 17.52
CA GLN A 372 -10.18 -30.17 17.62
C GLN A 372 -9.23 -31.04 18.46
N ARG A 373 -9.69 -31.57 19.61
CA ARG A 373 -8.89 -32.53 20.39
C ARG A 373 -8.61 -33.83 19.63
N ALA A 374 -9.57 -34.34 18.88
CA ALA A 374 -9.38 -35.54 18.06
C ALA A 374 -8.36 -35.29 16.93
N PHE A 375 -8.40 -34.11 16.32
CA PHE A 375 -7.41 -33.70 15.32
C PHE A 375 -6.01 -33.56 15.92
N GLU A 376 -5.88 -32.91 17.09
CA GLU A 376 -4.61 -32.78 17.81
C GLU A 376 -4.02 -34.14 18.22
N GLN A 377 -4.87 -35.10 18.61
CA GLN A 377 -4.45 -36.48 18.91
C GLN A 377 -3.95 -37.20 17.65
N LEU A 378 -4.67 -37.06 16.52
CA LEU A 378 -4.25 -37.59 15.22
C LEU A 378 -2.91 -37.01 14.75
N GLU A 379 -2.68 -35.72 14.93
CA GLU A 379 -1.39 -35.10 14.60
C GLU A 379 -0.25 -35.63 15.48
N GLN A 380 -0.51 -35.89 16.77
CA GLN A 380 0.48 -36.48 17.68
C GLN A 380 0.79 -37.94 17.34
N GLU A 381 -0.21 -38.73 16.96
CA GLU A 381 -0.02 -40.12 16.50
C GLU A 381 0.80 -40.17 15.21
N VAL A 382 0.49 -39.31 14.23
CA VAL A 382 1.24 -39.21 12.97
C VAL A 382 2.69 -38.74 13.17
N GLN A 383 2.94 -37.92 14.20
CA GLN A 383 4.30 -37.49 14.57
C GLN A 383 5.09 -38.57 15.33
N HIS A 384 4.42 -39.50 16.01
CA HIS A 384 5.06 -40.63 16.69
C HIS A 384 5.29 -41.86 15.79
N GLU A 385 4.62 -41.94 14.64
CA GLU A 385 4.80 -43.00 13.62
C GLU A 385 5.84 -42.64 12.53
N ARG A 386 6.56 -41.52 12.66
CA ARG A 386 7.74 -41.15 11.86
C ARG A 386 9.00 -41.19 12.71
#